data_AF-A0A0D6Z6X3-F1
#
_entry.id   AF-A0A0D6Z6X3-F1
#
_cell.length_a   1.000
_cell.length_b   1.000
_cell.length_c   1.000
_cell.angle_alpha   90.00
_cell.angle_beta   90.00
_cell.angle_gamma   90.00
#
_symmetry.space_group_name_H-M   'P 1'
#
loop_
_entity.id
_entity.type
_entity.pdbx_description
1 polymer ?
#
loop_
_entity_poly.entity_id
_entity_poly.type
_entity_poly.pdbx_seq_one_letter_code
_entity_poly.pdbx_strand_id
1 'polypeptide(L)' 'MMRMSIAGVAGFVLVFIESYIVMSLKKYEAIDFGGIAPFVSVWTMNFFLVFSILTHIKFWYEDREAQREEEAAQRDRFLN' A
#
# COMPACT_ATOMS: atom_id res chain seq x y z
N MET A 1 -13.47 -2.27 1.39
CA MET A 1 -13.69 -0.81 1.41
C MET A 1 -12.59 -0.07 2.17
N MET A 2 -12.35 -0.33 3.47
CA MET A 2 -11.32 0.38 4.28
C MET A 2 -9.91 0.42 3.66
N ARG A 3 -9.46 -0.64 3.00
CA ARG A 3 -8.17 -0.70 2.29
C ARG A 3 -8.04 0.31 1.15
N MET A 4 -9.11 0.57 0.41
CA MET A 4 -9.10 1.60 -0.65
C MET A 4 -9.00 3.00 -0.04
N SER A 5 -9.72 3.27 1.05
CA SER A 5 -9.64 4.56 1.73
C SER A 5 -8.22 4.83 2.27
N ILE A 6 -7.60 3.83 2.91
CA ILE A 6 -6.23 3.93 3.41
C ILE A 6 -5.24 4.13 2.25
N ALA A 7 -5.36 3.36 1.17
CA ALA A 7 -4.51 3.51 -0.01
C ALA A 7 -4.67 4.89 -0.68
N GLY A 8 -5.89 5.46 -0.68
CA GLY A 8 -6.15 6.82 -1.20
C GLY A 8 -5.40 7.88 -0.42
N VAL A 9 -5.52 7.85 0.92
CA VAL A 9 -4.85 8.81 1.80
C VAL A 9 -3.34 8.62 1.79
N ALA A 10 -2.85 7.38 1.90
CA ALA A 10 -1.43 7.09 1.87
C ALA A 10 -0.79 7.43 0.51
N GLY A 11 -1.48 7.11 -0.59
CA GLY A 11 -1.06 7.49 -1.94
C GLY A 11 -0.97 9.00 -2.11
N PHE A 12 -1.88 9.76 -1.50
CA PHE A 12 -1.83 11.23 -1.50
C PHE A 12 -0.62 11.74 -0.71
N VAL A 13 -0.36 11.19 0.48
CA VAL A 13 0.81 11.54 1.30
C VAL A 13 2.13 11.26 0.56
N LEU A 14 2.21 10.13 -0.17
CA LEU A 14 3.39 9.79 -0.96
C LEU A 14 3.71 10.83 -2.03
N VAL A 15 2.70 11.45 -2.66
CA VAL A 15 2.93 12.53 -3.63
C VAL A 15 3.69 13.70 -3.00
N PHE A 16 3.40 14.06 -1.74
CA PHE A 16 4.13 15.13 -1.06
C PHE A 16 5.56 14.73 -0.75
N ILE A 17 5.77 13.49 -0.33
CA ILE A 17 7.11 12.95 -0.04
C ILE A 17 7.95 12.96 -1.32
N GLU A 18 7.42 12.46 -2.42
CA GLU A 18 8.10 12.44 -3.73
C GLU A 18 8.38 13.85 -4.24
N SER A 19 7.41 14.75 -4.11
CA SER A 19 7.60 16.16 -4.46
C SER A 19 8.73 16.80 -3.65
N TYR A 20 8.79 16.52 -2.35
CA TYR A 20 9.86 17.01 -1.49
C TYR A 20 11.23 16.47 -1.91
N ILE A 21 11.32 15.17 -2.22
CA ILE A 21 12.55 14.54 -2.73
C ILE A 21 12.98 15.22 -4.03
N VAL A 22 12.08 15.40 -4.99
CA VAL A 22 12.40 16.04 -6.27
C VAL A 22 12.82 17.50 -6.09
N MET A 23 12.18 18.25 -5.19
CA MET A 23 12.62 19.60 -4.83
C MET A 23 14.03 19.61 -4.26
N SER A 24 14.34 18.68 -3.35
CA SER A 24 15.69 18.55 -2.78
C SER A 24 16.75 18.26 -3.85
N LEU A 25 16.40 17.47 -4.87
CA LEU A 25 17.29 17.15 -5.99
C LEU A 25 17.45 18.33 -6.97
N LYS A 26 16.41 19.14 -7.14
CA LYS A 26 16.39 20.32 -8.03
C LYS A 26 16.85 21.62 -7.36
N LYS A 27 17.63 21.55 -6.28
CA LYS A 27 18.12 22.74 -5.53
C LYS A 27 16.99 23.66 -5.04
N TYR A 28 15.88 23.10 -4.59
CA TYR A 28 14.72 23.80 -4.05
C TYR A 28 13.91 24.63 -5.06
N GLU A 29 14.02 24.36 -6.36
CA GLU A 29 13.05 24.89 -7.31
C GLU A 29 11.68 24.24 -7.12
N ALA A 30 10.63 25.06 -7.15
CA ALA A 30 9.25 24.59 -7.03
C ALA A 30 8.89 23.66 -8.20
N ILE A 31 8.18 22.58 -7.90
CA ILE A 31 7.70 21.64 -8.92
C ILE A 31 6.40 22.19 -9.50
N ASP A 32 6.43 22.52 -10.78
CA ASP A 32 5.21 22.70 -11.56
C ASP A 32 4.80 21.35 -12.15
N PHE A 33 3.62 20.87 -11.74
CA PHE A 33 3.05 19.64 -12.28
C PHE A 33 2.48 19.82 -13.69
N GLY A 34 2.37 21.06 -14.21
CA GLY A 34 1.81 21.33 -15.54
C GLY A 34 0.30 21.07 -15.62
N GLY A 35 -0.40 21.03 -14.48
CA GLY A 35 -1.84 20.84 -14.37
C GLY A 35 -2.26 19.65 -13.50
N ILE A 36 -3.58 19.39 -13.47
CA ILE A 36 -4.18 18.31 -12.65
C ILE A 36 -3.88 16.93 -13.22
N ALA A 37 -3.78 16.77 -14.54
CA ALA A 37 -3.63 15.45 -15.14
C ALA A 37 -2.32 14.74 -14.72
N PRO A 38 -1.14 15.39 -14.73
CA PRO A 38 0.09 14.76 -14.25
C PRO A 38 0.05 14.46 -12.75
N PHE A 39 -0.55 15.35 -11.95
CA PHE A 39 -0.75 15.13 -10.52
C PHE A 39 -1.59 13.87 -10.24
N VAL A 40 -2.75 13.75 -10.90
CA VAL A 40 -3.64 12.59 -10.74
C VAL A 40 -2.95 11.30 -11.18
N SER A 41 -2.12 11.35 -12.22
CA SER A 41 -1.34 10.19 -12.69
C SER A 41 -0.38 9.67 -11.62
N VAL A 42 0.46 10.56 -11.06
CA VAL A 42 1.41 10.19 -9.99
C VAL A 42 0.66 9.71 -8.75
N TRP A 43 -0.42 10.40 -8.37
CA TRP A 43 -1.26 9.99 -7.25
C TRP A 43 -1.87 8.59 -7.46
N THR A 44 -2.38 8.31 -8.65
CA THR A 44 -2.98 7.01 -8.99
C THR A 44 -1.94 5.90 -8.93
N MET A 45 -0.72 6.14 -9.40
CA MET A 45 0.38 5.16 -9.32
C MET A 45 0.71 4.81 -7.86
N ASN A 46 0.81 5.81 -6.99
CA ASN A 46 1.04 5.62 -5.56
C ASN A 46 -0.14 4.93 -4.85
N PHE A 47 -1.37 5.27 -5.24
CA PHE A 47 -2.57 4.58 -4.76
C PHE A 47 -2.50 3.08 -5.05
N PHE A 48 -2.21 2.70 -6.30
CA PHE A 48 -2.12 1.29 -6.70
C PHE A 48 -0.97 0.57 -5.99
N LEU A 49 0.18 1.22 -5.82
CA LEU A 49 1.30 0.67 -5.06
C LEU A 49 0.88 0.33 -3.63
N VAL A 50 0.34 1.30 -2.88
CA VAL A 50 -0.10 1.07 -1.50
C VAL A 50 -1.21 0.03 -1.43
N PHE A 51 -2.18 0.10 -2.33
CA PHE A 51 -3.29 -0.85 -2.39
C PHE A 51 -2.81 -2.29 -2.60
N SER A 52 -1.86 -2.50 -3.52
CA SER A 52 -1.29 -3.82 -3.79
C SER A 52 -0.56 -4.38 -2.56
N ILE A 53 0.28 -3.58 -1.91
CA ILE A 53 1.02 -3.97 -0.70
C ILE A 53 0.05 -4.38 0.40
N LEU A 54 -0.96 -3.56 0.70
CA LEU A 54 -1.97 -3.88 1.71
C LEU A 54 -2.77 -5.14 1.38
N THR A 55 -3.00 -5.39 0.09
CA THR A 55 -3.71 -6.59 -0.37
C THR A 55 -2.87 -7.84 -0.16
N HIS A 56 -1.59 -7.80 -0.53
CA HIS A 56 -0.66 -8.92 -0.31
C HIS A 56 -0.44 -9.20 1.18
N ILE A 57 -0.30 -8.17 2.01
CA ILE A 57 -0.19 -8.33 3.47
C ILE A 57 -1.42 -9.04 4.03
N LYS A 58 -2.62 -8.64 3.57
CA LYS A 58 -3.86 -9.28 4.02
C LYS A 58 -3.92 -10.76 3.62
N PHE A 59 -3.61 -11.08 2.36
CA PHE A 59 -3.62 -12.46 1.90
C PHE A 59 -2.62 -13.33 2.67
N TRP A 60 -1.43 -12.78 2.97
CA TRP A 60 -0.45 -13.48 3.79
C TRP A 60 -0.95 -13.73 5.22
N TYR A 61 -1.63 -12.76 5.81
CA TYR A 61 -2.19 -12.91 7.15
C TYR A 61 -3.29 -13.98 7.19
N GLU A 62 -4.19 -13.99 6.19
CA GLU A 62 -5.25 -14.99 6.05
C GLU A 62 -4.69 -16.40 5.82
N ASP A 63 -3.65 -16.55 4.99
CA ASP A 63 -2.99 -17.83 4.75
C ASP A 63 -2.33 -18.40 6.02
N ARG A 64 -1.73 -17.53 6.84
CA ARG A 64 -1.15 -17.96 8.13
C ARG A 64 -2.20 -18.36 9.16
N GLU A 65 -3.35 -17.71 9.20
CA GLU A 65 -4.44 -18.12 10.09
C GLU A 65 -4.98 -19.49 9.67
N ALA A 66 -5.20 -19.71 8.38
CA ALA A 66 -5.64 -21.00 7.84
C ALA A 66 -4.65 -22.13 8.20
N GLN A 67 -3.34 -21.92 8.02
CA GLN A 67 -2.32 -22.91 8.38
C GLN A 67 -2.34 -23.25 9.88
N ARG A 68 -2.53 -22.27 10.76
CA ARG A 68 -2.61 -22.50 12.21
C ARG A 68 -3.85 -23.31 12.59
N GLU A 69 -4.98 -23.06 11.95
CA GLU A 69 -6.20 -23.83 12.18
C GLU A 69 -6.04 -25.28 11.70
N GLU A 70 -5.40 -25.50 10.55
CA GLU A 70 -5.09 -26.84 10.04
C GLU A 70 -4.13 -27.61 10.96
N GLU A 71 -3.06 -26.96 11.44
CA GLU A 71 -2.11 -27.55 12.40
C GLU A 71 -2.80 -27.93 13.72
N ALA A 72 -3.68 -27.07 14.24
CA ALA A 72 -4.45 -27.34 15.45
C ALA A 72 -5.41 -28.52 15.24
N ALA A 73 -6.16 -28.54 14.14
CA ALA A 73 -7.08 -29.63 13.80
C ALA A 73 -6.36 -30.96 13.52
N GLN A 74 -5.13 -30.91 12.98
CA GLN A 74 -4.30 -32.08 12.78
C GLN A 74 -3.78 -32.63 14.11
N ARG A 75 -3.33 -31.76 15.03
CA ARG A 75 -2.89 -32.14 16.38
C ARG A 75 -3.99 -32.84 17.18
N ASP A 76 -5.22 -32.33 17.13
CA ASP A 76 -6.36 -32.93 17.84
C ASP A 76 -6.77 -34.29 17.27
N ARG A 77 -6.51 -34.53 15.97
CA ARG A 77 -6.71 -35.85 15.33
C ARG A 77 -5.68 -36.89 15.74
N PHE A 78 -4.48 -36.49 16.16
CA PHE A 78 -3.44 -37.41 16.62
C PHE A 78 -3.55 -37.77 18.11
N LEU A 79 -4.36 -37.02 18.87
CA LEU A 79 -4.54 -37.21 20.32
C LEU A 79 -5.82 -37.99 20.69
N ASN A 80 -6.68 -38.32 19.71
CA ASN A 80 -7.84 -39.21 19.84
C ASN A 80 -7.58 -40.54 19.14
#